data_AF-A0A9W4TZL0-F1
#
_entry.id   AF-A0A9W4TZL0-F1
#
_cell.length_a   1.000
_cell.length_b   1.000
_cell.length_c   1.000
_cell.angle_alpha   90.00
_cell.angle_beta   90.00
_cell.angle_gamma   90.00
#
_symmetry.space_group_name_H-M   'P 1'
#
loop_
_entity.id
_entity.type
_entity.pdbx_description
1 polymer ?
#
loop_
_entity_poly.entity_id
_entity_poly.type
_entity_poly.pdbx_seq_one_letter_code
_entity_poly.pdbx_strand_id
1 'polypeptide(L)'
;MVVYTSFNFSNLIQPQKINYTKSFKFIVPKLEEQNKLEQLNKDRSEFPLSDKLINQNYQTKTLKTFTDPFKFIKSSKTHHESQICLQLNHKDEISVSPQQFLDADLSIFLKHLNQISEFEYIIDLARQKFKPTIPESKQWFRFGGSSVWLPNYNCHYMVSRVLYTPSGIANKAFASFLYIQLFDTNWNELPNDTILEIPFEEEVSTNTVKLGFRKESFPQILPIPFDYEMHVENNKYYYGPEDPRIILRYHRDFKFHEPLIVFNMKDLQLVKRTMHIYFPYSKRLKIFKKKNEPYAKIEKNWTPFINNHQRNKLNFIYSIIPLEVLTCDLDSAICEFLQKPVKKDYNYVGPLRGGSQLLPIPKIANNLIKSLPSNRQIYIGWARAHLNKCGCGESMYRPNLIILIQDYNHKTNKYYYKLGYVSEYFDFDAKVPSWIIPKLDEDGQLMDTEPRQCEGRNVLIPNSIAYWDIKSIRKGKKLYDRANFKDIIESTNNEELEFHDYMGVTLSAADKDVSIVHINGLLNYILKLSDLFDEENVIESDNLFQLEGYELNNKCAMIASKEYCKSYALNHGVVFGKDNGN
;
A
#
# COMPACT_ATOMS: atom_id res chain seq x y z
N MET A 1 37.71 9.25 14.23
CA MET A 1 37.37 9.07 15.66
C MET A 1 35.86 8.88 15.70
N VAL A 2 35.40 7.63 15.81
CA VAL A 2 33.99 7.26 15.72
C VAL A 2 33.32 7.61 17.05
N VAL A 3 32.51 8.65 17.07
CA VAL A 3 31.70 8.98 18.27
C VAL A 3 30.41 8.17 18.17
N TYR A 4 30.37 7.03 18.85
CA TYR A 4 29.12 6.33 19.13
C TYR A 4 28.38 7.10 20.24
N THR A 5 27.50 8.03 19.89
CA THR A 5 26.47 8.48 20.82
C THR A 5 25.33 7.44 20.80
N SER A 6 25.49 6.36 21.55
CA SER A 6 24.36 5.49 21.90
C SER A 6 23.54 6.20 22.98
N PHE A 7 22.48 6.90 22.59
CA PHE A 7 21.51 7.42 23.55
C PHE A 7 20.61 6.30 24.05
N ASN A 8 20.38 6.30 25.36
CA ASN A 8 19.63 5.29 26.08
C ASN A 8 18.13 5.51 25.83
N PHE A 9 17.53 4.72 24.93
CA PHE A 9 16.09 4.67 24.63
C PHE A 9 15.22 4.13 25.78
N SER A 10 15.72 4.15 27.02
CA SER A 10 15.18 3.37 28.13
C SER A 10 13.74 3.73 28.54
N ASN A 11 13.22 4.90 28.15
CA ASN A 11 11.87 5.34 28.53
C ASN A 11 10.86 5.49 27.37
N LEU A 12 11.24 5.31 26.11
CA LEU A 12 10.36 5.58 24.95
C LEU A 12 10.51 4.55 23.82
N ILE A 13 10.40 3.25 24.14
CA ILE A 13 10.43 2.06 23.23
C ILE A 13 11.76 1.31 23.35
N GLN A 14 11.77 0.25 24.17
CA GLN A 14 12.86 -0.72 24.20
C GLN A 14 12.65 -1.82 23.15
N PRO A 15 13.65 -2.16 22.32
CA PRO A 15 13.60 -3.34 21.48
C PRO A 15 13.66 -4.61 22.36
N GLN A 16 12.53 -5.32 22.49
CA GLN A 16 12.44 -6.55 23.27
C GLN A 16 13.19 -7.71 22.58
N LYS A 17 14.05 -8.41 23.33
CA LYS A 17 14.56 -9.74 22.98
C LYS A 17 13.45 -10.78 23.15
N ILE A 18 13.19 -11.61 22.12
CA ILE A 18 12.02 -12.50 22.07
C ILE A 18 12.44 -13.95 22.37
N ASN A 19 11.80 -14.54 23.38
CA ASN A 19 11.78 -15.98 23.65
C ASN A 19 10.63 -16.63 22.85
N TYR A 20 10.92 -17.80 22.27
CA TYR A 20 10.03 -18.51 21.35
C TYR A 20 8.82 -19.14 22.04
N THR A 21 7.67 -19.10 21.34
CA THR A 21 6.36 -19.67 21.69
C THR A 21 5.79 -19.22 23.04
N LYS A 22 5.02 -18.13 23.04
CA LYS A 22 4.33 -17.65 24.25
C LYS A 22 2.85 -17.48 23.96
N SER A 23 2.01 -18.22 24.68
CA SER A 23 0.58 -17.95 24.74
C SER A 23 0.36 -16.69 25.59
N PHE A 24 -0.25 -15.67 25.01
CA PHE A 24 -0.66 -14.48 25.77
C PHE A 24 -1.91 -14.80 26.59
N LYS A 25 -1.91 -14.38 27.86
CA LYS A 25 -3.10 -14.36 28.71
C LYS A 25 -3.77 -13.00 28.58
N PHE A 26 -4.98 -12.99 28.04
CA PHE A 26 -5.81 -11.78 27.93
C PHE A 26 -6.61 -11.61 29.22
N ILE A 27 -6.47 -10.46 29.86
CA ILE A 27 -7.33 -10.06 30.99
C ILE A 27 -8.67 -9.63 30.42
N VAL A 28 -9.75 -10.17 30.98
CA VAL A 28 -11.13 -9.79 30.60
C VAL A 28 -11.34 -8.30 30.91
N PRO A 29 -11.76 -7.48 29.93
CA PRO A 29 -12.00 -6.06 30.16
C PRO A 29 -13.07 -5.83 31.23
N LYS A 30 -12.91 -4.78 32.04
CA LYS A 30 -13.93 -4.32 33.01
C LYS A 30 -15.19 -3.85 32.28
N LEU A 31 -16.33 -3.83 32.99
CA LEU A 31 -17.61 -3.40 32.41
C LEU A 31 -17.55 -1.99 31.77
N GLU A 32 -16.84 -1.05 32.41
CA GLU A 32 -16.65 0.30 31.86
C GLU A 32 -15.89 0.29 30.53
N GLU A 33 -14.82 -0.51 30.43
CA GLU A 33 -14.02 -0.67 29.21
C GLU A 33 -14.84 -1.32 28.09
N GLN A 34 -15.70 -2.29 28.44
CA GLN A 34 -16.64 -2.91 27.51
C GLN A 34 -17.66 -1.89 26.99
N ASN A 35 -18.24 -1.07 27.87
CA ASN A 35 -19.21 -0.03 27.47
C ASN A 35 -18.57 1.01 26.54
N LYS A 36 -17.35 1.47 26.84
CA LYS A 36 -16.59 2.38 25.95
C LYS A 36 -16.37 1.75 24.57
N LEU A 37 -15.96 0.50 24.54
CA LEU A 37 -15.73 -0.24 23.30
C LEU A 37 -17.03 -0.44 22.49
N GLU A 38 -18.14 -0.73 23.17
CA GLU A 38 -19.46 -0.82 22.53
C GLU A 38 -19.89 0.52 21.94
N GLN A 39 -19.68 1.62 22.65
CA GLN A 39 -19.96 2.97 22.15
C GLN A 39 -19.11 3.28 20.91
N LEU A 40 -17.79 3.05 20.96
CA LEU A 40 -16.91 3.20 19.80
C LEU A 40 -17.34 2.33 18.61
N ASN A 41 -17.98 1.19 18.87
CA ASN A 41 -18.43 0.25 17.84
C ASN A 41 -19.86 0.50 17.33
N LYS A 42 -20.65 1.35 17.99
CA LYS A 42 -22.03 1.66 17.57
C LYS A 42 -22.07 2.52 16.31
N ASP A 43 -21.07 3.37 16.08
CA ASP A 43 -21.06 4.36 14.98
C ASP A 43 -20.54 3.83 13.63
N ARG A 44 -20.50 2.50 13.44
CA ARG A 44 -20.00 1.84 12.21
C ARG A 44 -20.84 2.06 10.94
N SER A 45 -21.83 2.95 10.96
CA SER A 45 -22.82 3.06 9.89
C SER A 45 -22.43 3.98 8.74
N GLU A 46 -21.48 4.90 8.98
CA GLU A 46 -21.10 5.87 7.95
C GLU A 46 -20.29 5.24 6.82
N PHE A 47 -20.60 5.68 5.59
CA PHE A 47 -19.85 5.30 4.41
C PHE A 47 -18.55 6.12 4.36
N PRO A 48 -17.41 5.55 3.94
CA PRO A 48 -16.12 6.26 3.95
C PRO A 48 -16.04 7.47 2.99
N LEU A 49 -17.08 7.74 2.21
CA LEU A 49 -17.14 8.81 1.22
C LEU A 49 -18.46 9.57 1.37
N SER A 50 -18.40 10.90 1.30
CA SER A 50 -19.59 11.73 1.38
C SER A 50 -20.46 11.64 0.12
N ASP A 51 -21.75 11.94 0.25
CA ASP A 51 -22.64 11.98 -0.93
C ASP A 51 -22.22 13.07 -1.94
N LYS A 52 -21.54 14.13 -1.49
CA LYS A 52 -20.94 15.15 -2.37
C LYS A 52 -19.92 14.54 -3.32
N LEU A 53 -18.99 13.71 -2.81
CA LEU A 53 -17.96 13.07 -3.62
C LEU A 53 -18.50 11.86 -4.40
N ILE A 54 -19.53 11.18 -3.90
CA ILE A 54 -20.24 10.13 -4.65
C ILE A 54 -20.91 10.69 -5.92
N ASN A 55 -21.51 11.87 -5.83
CA ASN A 55 -22.27 12.50 -6.91
C ASN A 55 -21.42 13.45 -7.80
N GLN A 56 -20.10 13.46 -7.64
CA GLN A 56 -19.23 14.25 -8.50
C GLN A 56 -19.16 13.66 -9.93
N ASN A 57 -18.55 14.40 -10.86
CA ASN A 57 -18.45 13.95 -12.25
C ASN A 57 -17.34 12.90 -12.43
N TYR A 58 -17.70 11.62 -12.38
CA TYR A 58 -16.78 10.52 -12.70
C TYR A 58 -16.62 10.37 -14.21
N GLN A 59 -15.38 10.19 -14.66
CA GLN A 59 -15.07 9.88 -16.05
C GLN A 59 -14.94 8.38 -16.27
N THR A 60 -15.61 7.87 -17.28
CA THR A 60 -15.47 6.47 -17.70
C THR A 60 -14.09 6.22 -18.31
N LYS A 61 -13.46 5.12 -17.89
CA LYS A 61 -12.15 4.66 -18.34
C LYS A 61 -12.19 3.19 -18.67
N THR A 62 -11.63 2.82 -19.81
CA THR A 62 -11.41 1.42 -20.14
C THR A 62 -10.28 0.87 -19.29
N LEU A 63 -10.57 -0.18 -18.54
CA LEU A 63 -9.58 -0.99 -17.86
C LEU A 63 -9.33 -2.26 -18.68
N LYS A 64 -8.06 -2.55 -18.93
CA LYS A 64 -7.62 -3.74 -19.66
C LYS A 64 -6.81 -4.64 -18.75
N THR A 65 -7.28 -5.87 -18.55
CA THR A 65 -6.62 -6.89 -17.73
C THR A 65 -6.31 -8.16 -18.51
N PHE A 66 -5.21 -8.81 -18.15
CA PHE A 66 -4.84 -10.12 -18.66
C PHE A 66 -5.19 -11.20 -17.62
N THR A 67 -6.03 -12.15 -18.02
CA THR A 67 -6.59 -13.21 -17.18
C THR A 67 -5.63 -14.37 -16.94
N ASP A 68 -6.08 -15.36 -16.18
CA ASP A 68 -5.26 -16.50 -15.76
C ASP A 68 -4.86 -17.40 -16.95
N PRO A 69 -3.55 -17.65 -17.18
CA PRO A 69 -3.10 -18.46 -18.30
C PRO A 69 -3.31 -19.97 -18.11
N PHE A 70 -3.76 -20.42 -16.93
CA PHE A 70 -3.77 -21.84 -16.54
C PHE A 70 -4.43 -22.77 -17.57
N LYS A 71 -5.62 -22.42 -18.09
CA LYS A 71 -6.31 -23.23 -19.11
C LYS A 71 -5.49 -23.42 -20.38
N PHE A 72 -4.82 -22.36 -20.84
CA PHE A 72 -4.02 -22.37 -22.05
C PHE A 72 -2.77 -23.24 -21.88
N ILE A 73 -2.08 -23.08 -20.75
CA ILE A 73 -0.90 -23.88 -20.37
C ILE A 73 -1.23 -25.38 -20.35
N LYS A 74 -2.40 -25.76 -19.82
CA LYS A 74 -2.83 -27.16 -19.77
C LYS A 74 -3.16 -27.72 -21.15
N SER A 75 -3.73 -26.90 -22.04
CA SER A 75 -4.25 -27.32 -23.34
C SER A 75 -3.20 -27.45 -24.46
N SER A 76 -2.02 -26.83 -24.35
CA SER A 76 -1.05 -26.84 -25.46
C SER A 76 0.42 -26.75 -25.06
N LYS A 77 1.29 -27.35 -25.90
CA LYS A 77 2.76 -27.36 -25.75
C LYS A 77 3.49 -26.28 -26.55
N THR A 78 2.84 -25.62 -27.51
CA THR A 78 3.49 -24.63 -28.39
C THR A 78 2.51 -23.54 -28.82
N HIS A 79 2.55 -22.37 -28.20
CA HIS A 79 1.78 -21.19 -28.60
C HIS A 79 2.71 -19.98 -28.73
N HIS A 80 2.45 -19.12 -29.71
CA HIS A 80 3.12 -17.83 -29.82
C HIS A 80 2.56 -16.88 -28.74
N GLU A 81 3.45 -16.23 -27.99
CA GLU A 81 3.09 -15.34 -26.87
C GLU A 81 2.03 -14.29 -27.24
N SER A 82 2.10 -13.72 -28.45
CA SER A 82 1.14 -12.74 -28.95
C SER A 82 -0.29 -13.29 -29.06
N GLN A 83 -0.47 -14.54 -29.47
CA GLN A 83 -1.78 -15.18 -29.57
C GLN A 83 -2.39 -15.42 -28.19
N ILE A 84 -1.58 -15.85 -27.22
CA ILE A 84 -2.01 -16.03 -25.83
C ILE A 84 -2.43 -14.67 -25.24
N CYS A 85 -1.66 -13.61 -25.45
CA CYS A 85 -2.01 -12.29 -24.92
C CYS A 85 -3.34 -11.76 -25.46
N LEU A 86 -3.73 -12.11 -26.68
CA LEU A 86 -5.05 -11.78 -27.22
C LEU A 86 -6.17 -12.55 -26.53
N GLN A 87 -5.94 -13.82 -26.19
CA GLN A 87 -6.93 -14.68 -25.52
C GLN A 87 -7.10 -14.33 -24.04
N LEU A 88 -6.02 -13.93 -23.36
CA LEU A 88 -6.06 -13.50 -21.95
C LEU A 88 -6.65 -12.09 -21.78
N ASN A 89 -6.79 -11.32 -22.86
CA ASN A 89 -7.17 -9.93 -22.77
C ASN A 89 -8.68 -9.77 -22.48
N HIS A 90 -8.99 -9.22 -21.31
CA HIS A 90 -10.32 -8.75 -20.94
C HIS A 90 -10.32 -7.22 -20.86
N LYS A 91 -11.38 -6.59 -21.37
CA LYS A 91 -11.58 -5.14 -21.37
C LYS A 91 -13.00 -4.82 -20.98
N ASP A 92 -13.15 -3.87 -20.08
CA ASP A 92 -14.43 -3.30 -19.69
C ASP A 92 -14.19 -1.91 -19.07
N GLU A 93 -15.23 -1.25 -18.62
CA GLU A 93 -15.20 0.12 -18.13
C GLU A 93 -15.33 0.20 -16.62
N ILE A 94 -14.60 1.15 -16.04
CA ILE A 94 -14.76 1.63 -14.67
C ILE A 94 -14.83 3.15 -14.71
N SER A 95 -15.34 3.80 -13.66
CA SER A 95 -15.34 5.27 -13.62
C SER A 95 -14.38 5.79 -12.57
N VAL A 96 -13.70 6.90 -12.86
CA VAL A 96 -12.70 7.52 -12.00
C VAL A 96 -13.06 8.98 -11.76
N SER A 97 -12.97 9.44 -10.51
CA SER A 97 -13.21 10.83 -10.15
C SER A 97 -12.05 11.73 -10.61
N PRO A 98 -12.26 13.06 -10.63
CA PRO A 98 -11.14 14.00 -10.66
C PRO A 98 -10.18 13.74 -9.49
N GLN A 99 -8.91 14.05 -9.73
CA GLN A 99 -7.86 13.99 -8.71
C GLN A 99 -8.02 15.13 -7.69
N GLN A 100 -8.00 14.79 -6.40
CA GLN A 100 -7.98 15.75 -5.29
C GLN A 100 -6.59 15.72 -4.63
N PHE A 101 -5.92 16.88 -4.55
CA PHE A 101 -4.67 17.02 -3.81
C PHE A 101 -4.95 17.20 -2.32
N LEU A 102 -4.10 16.58 -1.50
CA LEU A 102 -4.21 16.55 -0.04
C LEU A 102 -2.96 17.21 0.54
N ASP A 103 -2.92 18.54 0.51
CA ASP A 103 -1.77 19.31 0.98
C ASP A 103 -1.61 19.21 2.51
N ALA A 104 -0.44 19.62 3.02
CA ALA A 104 -0.20 19.76 4.45
C ALA A 104 0.45 21.11 4.73
N ASP A 105 0.07 21.71 5.85
CA ASP A 105 0.70 22.92 6.34
C ASP A 105 2.08 22.59 6.95
N LEU A 106 3.13 23.10 6.33
CA LEU A 106 4.50 22.89 6.78
C LEU A 106 4.76 23.49 8.17
N SER A 107 4.18 24.64 8.48
CA SER A 107 4.35 25.29 9.79
C SER A 107 3.74 24.44 10.91
N ILE A 108 2.59 23.82 10.67
CA ILE A 108 1.99 22.87 11.62
C ILE A 108 2.89 21.65 11.78
N PHE A 109 3.37 21.05 10.68
CA PHE A 109 4.30 19.92 10.75
C PHE A 109 5.56 20.25 11.57
N LEU A 110 6.23 21.38 11.28
CA LEU A 110 7.46 21.79 11.97
C LEU A 110 7.22 22.05 13.46
N LYS A 111 6.08 22.64 13.82
CA LYS A 111 5.69 22.83 15.23
C LYS A 111 5.64 21.49 15.97
N HIS A 112 5.02 20.46 15.39
CA HIS A 112 4.97 19.13 15.99
C HIS A 112 6.31 18.40 15.97
N LEU A 113 7.14 18.63 14.93
CA LEU A 113 8.47 18.02 14.83
C LEU A 113 9.38 18.50 15.96
N ASN A 114 9.37 19.81 16.21
CA ASN A 114 10.21 20.43 17.24
C ASN A 114 9.74 20.11 18.68
N GLN A 115 8.53 19.57 18.85
CA GLN A 115 8.08 19.04 20.14
C GLN A 115 8.72 17.68 20.48
N ILE A 116 9.32 17.00 19.50
CA ILE A 116 10.05 15.75 19.68
C ILE A 116 11.55 16.10 19.74
N SER A 117 12.08 16.19 20.95
CA SER A 117 13.45 16.67 21.24
C SER A 117 14.54 16.00 20.39
N GLU A 118 14.39 14.71 20.13
CA GLU A 118 15.33 13.91 19.35
C GLU A 118 15.32 14.31 17.87
N PHE A 119 14.14 14.60 17.32
CA PHE A 119 14.01 15.03 15.93
C PHE A 119 14.47 16.47 15.75
N GLU A 120 14.14 17.36 16.69
CA GLU A 120 14.67 18.73 16.72
C GLU A 120 16.20 18.71 16.70
N TYR A 121 16.81 17.94 17.61
CA TYR A 121 18.26 17.81 17.72
C TYR A 121 18.91 17.29 16.42
N ILE A 122 18.35 16.23 15.82
CA ILE A 122 18.85 15.66 14.55
C ILE A 122 18.80 16.68 13.42
N ILE A 123 17.72 17.46 13.33
CA ILE A 123 17.57 18.49 12.29
C ILE A 123 18.54 19.65 12.53
N ASP A 124 18.75 20.08 13.77
CA ASP A 124 19.71 21.14 14.09
C ASP A 124 21.16 20.74 13.78
N LEU A 125 21.54 19.50 14.10
CA LEU A 125 22.83 18.94 13.68
C LEU A 125 22.99 18.98 12.15
N ALA A 126 21.95 18.59 11.43
CA ALA A 126 21.95 18.63 9.98
C ALA A 126 22.08 20.07 9.46
N ARG A 127 21.33 21.03 10.01
CA ARG A 127 21.44 22.45 9.65
C ARG A 127 22.85 23.01 9.88
N GLN A 128 23.47 22.71 11.02
CA GLN A 128 24.83 23.15 11.33
C GLN A 128 25.87 22.59 10.37
N LYS A 129 25.74 21.31 10.01
CA LYS A 129 26.66 20.64 9.08
C LYS A 129 26.48 21.13 7.64
N PHE A 130 25.24 21.11 7.14
CA PHE A 130 24.97 21.34 5.72
C PHE A 130 24.82 22.81 5.36
N LYS A 131 24.51 23.68 6.34
CA LYS A 131 24.34 25.13 6.19
C LYS A 131 23.49 25.47 4.95
N PRO A 132 22.22 25.01 4.90
CA PRO A 132 21.39 25.18 3.72
C PRO A 132 21.19 26.67 3.40
N THR A 133 21.35 27.04 2.13
CA THR A 133 21.19 28.41 1.62
C THR A 133 19.79 28.70 1.06
N ILE A 134 18.99 27.65 0.89
CA ILE A 134 17.66 27.72 0.25
C ILE A 134 16.55 27.96 1.29
N PRO A 135 15.39 28.52 0.89
CA PRO A 135 14.25 28.72 1.79
C PRO A 135 13.78 27.42 2.46
N GLU A 136 13.30 27.50 3.70
CA GLU A 136 12.86 26.32 4.47
C GLU A 136 11.74 25.55 3.77
N SER A 137 10.81 26.23 3.11
CA SER A 137 9.74 25.59 2.32
C SER A 137 10.24 24.72 1.16
N LYS A 138 11.48 24.91 0.71
CA LYS A 138 12.11 24.10 -0.35
C LYS A 138 12.98 22.97 0.21
N GLN A 139 13.19 22.92 1.53
CA GLN A 139 13.96 21.87 2.20
C GLN A 139 13.11 20.66 2.61
N TRP A 140 11.78 20.79 2.54
CA TRP A 140 10.84 19.78 3.02
C TRP A 140 9.94 19.27 1.89
N PHE A 141 9.72 17.95 1.84
CA PHE A 141 8.87 17.31 0.83
C PHE A 141 7.95 16.31 1.49
N ARG A 142 6.67 16.31 1.12
CA ARG A 142 5.69 15.32 1.60
C ARG A 142 5.15 14.52 0.42
N PHE A 143 5.19 13.19 0.54
CA PHE A 143 4.59 12.26 -0.42
C PHE A 143 4.36 10.89 0.24
N GLY A 144 3.90 9.91 -0.53
CA GLY A 144 3.72 8.55 -0.06
C GLY A 144 2.54 8.40 0.91
N GLY A 145 1.51 9.24 0.77
CA GLY A 145 0.31 9.22 1.61
C GLY A 145 -0.44 7.90 1.44
N SER A 146 -0.53 7.13 2.53
CA SER A 146 -1.23 5.84 2.61
C SER A 146 -2.28 5.92 3.70
N SER A 147 -3.49 5.41 3.45
CA SER A 147 -4.62 5.64 4.36
C SER A 147 -5.44 4.38 4.62
N VAL A 148 -6.15 4.37 5.74
CA VAL A 148 -7.24 3.43 6.05
C VAL A 148 -8.43 4.17 6.62
N TRP A 149 -9.64 3.75 6.28
CA TRP A 149 -10.86 4.18 6.97
C TRP A 149 -10.92 3.62 8.39
N LEU A 150 -11.15 4.48 9.38
CA LEU A 150 -11.41 4.10 10.76
C LEU A 150 -12.93 4.19 11.03
N PRO A 151 -13.67 3.08 10.91
CA PRO A 151 -15.13 3.10 11.07
C PRO A 151 -15.60 3.42 12.49
N ASN A 152 -14.70 3.37 13.47
CA ASN A 152 -14.98 3.71 14.87
C ASN A 152 -14.93 5.23 15.15
N TYR A 153 -14.37 6.02 14.22
CA TYR A 153 -14.18 7.46 14.38
C TYR A 153 -14.68 8.26 13.18
N ASN A 154 -15.24 7.58 12.16
CA ASN A 154 -15.72 8.17 10.92
C ASN A 154 -14.69 9.08 10.23
N CYS A 155 -13.43 8.65 10.21
CA CYS A 155 -12.35 9.39 9.57
C CYS A 155 -11.36 8.48 8.83
N HIS A 156 -10.68 9.02 7.84
CA HIS A 156 -9.52 8.41 7.21
C HIS A 156 -8.26 8.71 8.00
N TYR A 157 -7.52 7.67 8.39
CA TYR A 157 -6.23 7.78 9.06
C TYR A 157 -5.13 7.66 8.01
N MET A 158 -4.44 8.76 7.71
CA MET A 158 -3.40 8.80 6.69
C MET A 158 -2.03 8.93 7.32
N VAL A 159 -1.09 8.08 6.89
CA VAL A 159 0.35 8.24 7.11
C VAL A 159 1.02 8.71 5.84
N SER A 160 1.82 9.76 5.92
CA SER A 160 2.64 10.27 4.82
C SER A 160 4.11 10.35 5.23
N ARG A 161 5.01 10.28 4.25
CA ARG A 161 6.44 10.47 4.47
C ARG A 161 6.78 11.94 4.26
N VAL A 162 7.43 12.54 5.25
CA VAL A 162 7.98 13.89 5.16
C VAL A 162 9.50 13.80 5.15
N LEU A 163 10.14 14.27 4.08
CA LEU A 163 11.59 14.30 3.91
C LEU A 163 12.17 15.65 4.31
N TYR A 164 13.32 15.62 4.96
CA TYR A 164 14.21 16.77 5.06
C TYR A 164 15.39 16.60 4.08
N THR A 165 15.57 17.59 3.20
CA THR A 165 16.71 17.68 2.28
C THR A 165 17.29 19.10 2.33
N PRO A 166 18.48 19.28 2.93
CA PRO A 166 19.15 20.58 3.00
C PRO A 166 19.39 21.22 1.62
N SER A 167 19.53 20.40 0.58
CA SER A 167 19.81 20.84 -0.79
C SER A 167 18.56 21.14 -1.63
N GLY A 168 17.37 20.84 -1.13
CA GLY A 168 16.13 20.92 -1.92
C GLY A 168 15.97 19.81 -2.96
N ILE A 169 16.93 18.88 -3.02
CA ILE A 169 16.88 17.74 -3.95
C ILE A 169 16.36 16.51 -3.18
N ALA A 170 15.17 16.03 -3.54
CA ALA A 170 14.50 14.91 -2.85
C ALA A 170 15.37 13.63 -2.78
N ASN A 171 16.13 13.33 -3.84
CA ASN A 171 17.03 12.17 -3.86
C ASN A 171 18.34 12.38 -3.09
N LYS A 172 18.53 13.49 -2.37
CA LYS A 172 19.63 13.73 -1.42
C LYS A 172 19.13 14.00 0.00
N ALA A 173 17.94 13.46 0.33
CA ALA A 173 17.36 13.61 1.67
C ALA A 173 18.30 13.10 2.77
N PHE A 174 18.36 13.87 3.86
CA PHE A 174 19.08 13.53 5.07
C PHE A 174 18.26 12.58 5.95
N ALA A 175 17.07 13.03 6.33
CA ALA A 175 16.17 12.34 7.25
C ALA A 175 14.75 12.28 6.68
N SER A 176 13.96 11.36 7.23
CA SER A 176 12.54 11.22 6.89
C SER A 176 11.72 10.82 8.11
N PHE A 177 10.48 11.28 8.13
CA PHE A 177 9.55 11.13 9.25
C PHE A 177 8.21 10.64 8.74
N LEU A 178 7.44 9.98 9.61
CA LEU A 178 6.07 9.59 9.31
C LEU A 178 5.10 10.55 9.99
N TYR A 179 4.26 11.19 9.18
CA TYR A 179 3.30 12.20 9.62
C TYR A 179 1.88 11.68 9.43
N ILE A 180 1.10 11.72 10.52
CA ILE A 180 -0.28 11.26 10.60
C ILE A 180 -1.23 12.45 10.56
N GLN A 181 -2.18 12.37 9.64
CA GLN A 181 -3.30 13.31 9.51
C GLN A 181 -4.60 12.53 9.45
N LEU A 182 -5.68 13.16 9.93
CA LEU A 182 -7.03 12.60 9.88
C LEU A 182 -7.86 13.39 8.88
N PHE A 183 -8.68 12.71 8.09
CA PHE A 183 -9.57 13.35 7.13
C PHE A 183 -11.02 12.90 7.31
N ASP A 184 -11.97 13.79 7.07
CA ASP A 184 -13.40 13.48 7.05
C ASP A 184 -13.80 12.69 5.78
N THR A 185 -15.10 12.40 5.62
CA THR A 185 -15.64 11.71 4.43
C THR A 185 -15.60 12.54 3.15
N ASN A 186 -15.30 13.84 3.23
CA ASN A 186 -15.04 14.74 2.10
C ASN A 186 -13.54 14.89 1.80
N TRP A 187 -12.67 14.16 2.50
CA TRP A 187 -11.23 14.30 2.39
C TRP A 187 -10.71 15.70 2.76
N ASN A 188 -11.42 16.40 3.66
CA ASN A 188 -10.89 17.58 4.33
C ASN A 188 -10.13 17.13 5.58
N GLU A 189 -8.96 17.72 5.83
CA GLU A 189 -8.21 17.47 7.06
C GLU A 189 -9.02 17.93 8.27
N LEU A 190 -9.07 17.10 9.32
CA LEU A 190 -9.71 17.45 10.58
C LEU A 190 -8.90 18.54 11.33
N PRO A 191 -9.52 19.33 12.23
CA PRO A 191 -8.82 20.38 12.98
C PRO A 191 -7.57 19.89 13.71
N ASN A 192 -6.55 20.75 13.81
CA ASN A 192 -5.22 20.40 14.36
C ASN A 192 -5.17 20.05 15.86
N ASP A 193 -6.29 20.21 16.55
CA ASP A 193 -6.50 19.88 17.96
C ASP A 193 -7.47 18.69 18.12
N THR A 194 -7.72 17.94 17.05
CA THR A 194 -8.56 16.74 17.08
C THR A 194 -7.96 15.72 18.04
N ILE A 195 -8.75 15.29 19.03
CA ILE A 195 -8.35 14.28 20.00
C ILE A 195 -9.22 13.04 19.84
N LEU A 196 -8.60 11.87 19.66
CA LEU A 196 -9.28 10.58 19.68
C LEU A 196 -8.96 9.83 20.98
N GLU A 197 -9.97 9.23 21.62
CA GLU A 197 -9.76 8.25 22.69
C GLU A 197 -9.60 6.86 22.06
N ILE A 198 -8.38 6.34 22.09
CA ILE A 198 -7.97 5.15 21.34
C ILE A 198 -7.84 3.93 22.26
N PRO A 199 -8.46 2.79 21.92
CA PRO A 199 -8.23 1.52 22.60
C PRO A 199 -6.88 0.92 22.18
N PHE A 200 -6.19 0.27 23.11
CA PHE A 200 -4.93 -0.40 22.81
C PHE A 200 -4.66 -1.62 23.69
N GLU A 201 -3.75 -2.47 23.21
CA GLU A 201 -3.20 -3.58 23.99
C GLU A 201 -2.16 -3.05 24.98
N GLU A 202 -2.49 -3.06 26.26
CA GLU A 202 -1.59 -2.67 27.35
C GLU A 202 -0.90 -3.92 27.93
N GLU A 203 0.42 -3.96 27.85
CA GLU A 203 1.23 -5.02 28.45
C GLU A 203 1.36 -4.77 29.96
N VAL A 204 0.81 -5.68 30.76
CA VAL A 204 0.80 -5.56 32.24
C VAL A 204 1.97 -6.30 32.86
N SER A 205 2.34 -7.44 32.28
CA SER A 205 3.49 -8.24 32.66
C SER A 205 3.88 -9.13 31.49
N THR A 206 4.99 -9.86 31.62
CA THR A 206 5.44 -10.82 30.62
C THR A 206 4.30 -11.76 30.20
N ASN A 207 3.86 -11.64 28.94
CA ASN A 207 2.79 -12.42 28.32
C ASN A 207 1.37 -12.18 28.87
N THR A 208 1.14 -11.09 29.62
CA THR A 208 -0.20 -10.72 30.08
C THR A 208 -0.58 -9.35 29.54
N VAL A 209 -1.68 -9.29 28.80
CA VAL A 209 -2.18 -8.06 28.19
C VAL A 209 -3.61 -7.77 28.66
N LYS A 210 -3.94 -6.49 28.78
CA LYS A 210 -5.30 -6.00 29.03
C LYS A 210 -5.67 -4.92 28.02
N LEU A 211 -6.95 -4.56 27.98
CA LEU A 211 -7.43 -3.42 27.21
C LEU A 211 -7.11 -2.13 27.97
N GLY A 212 -6.45 -1.19 27.30
CA GLY A 212 -6.22 0.17 27.77
C GLY A 212 -6.89 1.19 26.85
N PHE A 213 -7.08 2.41 27.35
CA PHE A 213 -7.56 3.57 26.58
C PHE A 213 -6.66 4.77 26.82
N ARG A 214 -6.43 5.59 25.79
CA ARG A 214 -5.69 6.84 25.93
C ARG A 214 -6.13 7.86 24.89
N LYS A 215 -5.95 9.13 25.21
CA LYS A 215 -6.21 10.23 24.29
C LYS A 215 -4.95 10.52 23.46
N GLU A 216 -5.12 10.63 22.15
CA GLU A 216 -4.06 11.07 21.23
C GLU A 216 -4.56 12.28 20.43
N SER A 217 -3.70 13.27 20.25
CA SER A 217 -3.98 14.46 19.44
C SER A 217 -3.45 14.29 18.02
N PHE A 218 -4.20 14.82 17.05
CA PHE A 218 -3.84 14.83 15.64
C PHE A 218 -3.84 16.27 15.09
N PRO A 219 -2.96 16.58 14.11
CA PRO A 219 -2.03 15.67 13.46
C PRO A 219 -0.84 15.29 14.37
N GLN A 220 -0.16 14.20 14.03
CA GLN A 220 0.91 13.63 14.87
C GLN A 220 2.11 13.20 14.03
N ILE A 221 3.33 13.44 14.50
CA ILE A 221 4.53 12.79 13.96
C ILE A 221 4.83 11.54 14.79
N LEU A 222 5.03 10.41 14.12
CA LEU A 222 5.33 9.16 14.81
C LEU A 222 6.76 9.22 15.37
N PRO A 223 6.96 8.95 16.68
CA PRO A 223 8.27 8.97 17.32
C PRO A 223 9.04 7.68 17.00
N ILE A 224 9.35 7.48 15.72
CA ILE A 224 10.11 6.32 15.23
C ILE A 224 11.61 6.67 15.30
N PRO A 225 12.37 6.01 16.17
CA PRO A 225 13.81 6.24 16.24
C PRO A 225 14.53 5.67 15.03
N PHE A 226 15.63 6.30 14.64
CA PHE A 226 16.48 5.82 13.56
C PHE A 226 17.94 6.22 13.76
N ASP A 227 18.82 5.36 13.28
CA ASP A 227 20.25 5.62 13.24
C ASP A 227 20.57 6.63 12.13
N TYR A 228 21.60 7.45 12.35
CA TYR A 228 22.11 8.39 11.37
C TYR A 228 23.62 8.56 11.49
N GLU A 229 24.26 8.94 10.39
CA GLU A 229 25.66 9.37 10.39
C GLU A 229 25.79 10.74 9.75
N MET A 230 26.74 11.50 10.26
CA MET A 230 27.05 12.82 9.73
C MET A 230 28.06 12.74 8.58
N HIS A 231 28.65 11.60 8.24
CA HIS A 231 29.54 11.48 7.08
C HIS A 231 29.30 10.16 6.35
N VAL A 232 29.01 10.24 5.05
CA VAL A 232 28.96 9.08 4.15
C VAL A 232 29.68 9.43 2.84
N GLU A 233 30.44 8.48 2.29
CA GLU A 233 31.33 8.70 1.14
C GLU A 233 30.63 9.25 -0.11
N ASN A 234 29.36 8.89 -0.32
CA ASN A 234 28.59 9.24 -1.52
C ASN A 234 27.58 10.37 -1.29
N ASN A 235 27.56 11.00 -0.11
CA ASN A 235 26.58 11.99 0.32
C ASN A 235 25.10 11.54 0.19
N LYS A 236 24.80 10.25 0.32
CA LYS A 236 23.44 9.68 0.30
C LYS A 236 23.00 9.13 1.67
N TYR A 237 22.31 9.96 2.42
CA TYR A 237 21.99 9.74 3.83
C TYR A 237 20.71 8.90 4.04
N TYR A 238 19.56 9.27 3.46
CA TYR A 238 18.29 8.53 3.52
C TYR A 238 17.99 7.84 4.87
N TYR A 239 18.09 8.57 5.98
CA TYR A 239 17.78 8.04 7.30
C TYR A 239 16.29 8.16 7.64
N GLY A 240 15.85 7.33 8.59
CA GLY A 240 14.46 7.27 9.02
C GLY A 240 13.54 6.42 8.14
N PRO A 241 12.26 6.33 8.51
CA PRO A 241 11.26 5.50 7.85
C PRO A 241 10.97 5.92 6.40
N GLU A 242 10.93 4.93 5.49
CA GLU A 242 10.60 5.12 4.09
C GLU A 242 9.47 4.21 3.60
N ASP A 243 8.78 4.65 2.55
CA ASP A 243 7.74 3.88 1.84
C ASP A 243 6.67 3.29 2.77
N PRO A 244 6.02 4.09 3.64
CA PRO A 244 5.04 3.57 4.58
C PRO A 244 3.86 2.92 3.85
N ARG A 245 3.37 1.82 4.40
CA ARG A 245 2.14 1.13 4.01
C ARG A 245 1.30 0.91 5.25
N ILE A 246 0.03 1.23 5.15
CA ILE A 246 -0.92 1.08 6.26
C ILE A 246 -1.95 0.01 5.92
N ILE A 247 -2.32 -0.78 6.92
CA ILE A 247 -3.37 -1.79 6.81
C ILE A 247 -4.15 -1.89 8.12
N LEU A 248 -5.46 -2.10 8.04
CA LEU A 248 -6.33 -2.14 9.20
C LEU A 248 -6.46 -3.58 9.72
N ARG A 249 -6.01 -3.83 10.95
CA ARG A 249 -6.18 -5.11 11.65
C ARG A 249 -7.42 -5.05 12.54
N TYR A 250 -8.28 -6.06 12.47
CA TYR A 250 -9.31 -6.28 13.49
C TYR A 250 -8.76 -7.14 14.63
N HIS A 251 -8.66 -6.56 15.83
CA HIS A 251 -8.27 -7.27 17.04
C HIS A 251 -9.44 -8.14 17.51
N ARG A 252 -9.31 -9.47 17.46
CA ARG A 252 -10.44 -10.35 17.78
C ARG A 252 -10.75 -10.42 19.27
N ASP A 253 -9.71 -10.48 20.11
CA ASP A 253 -9.89 -10.66 21.55
C ASP A 253 -10.48 -9.41 22.22
N PHE A 254 -10.00 -8.22 21.83
CA PHE A 254 -10.52 -6.93 22.30
C PHE A 254 -11.51 -6.21 21.36
N LYS A 255 -11.88 -6.81 20.21
CA LYS A 255 -12.94 -6.33 19.29
C LYS A 255 -12.84 -4.86 18.82
N PHE A 256 -11.64 -4.37 18.53
CA PHE A 256 -11.42 -3.04 17.92
C PHE A 256 -10.57 -3.12 16.64
N HIS A 257 -10.59 -2.07 15.82
CA HIS A 257 -9.72 -1.95 14.66
C HIS A 257 -8.47 -1.14 15.01
N GLU A 258 -7.30 -1.61 14.58
CA GLU A 258 -6.02 -0.94 14.77
C GLU A 258 -5.31 -0.77 13.42
N PRO A 259 -4.86 0.44 13.07
CA PRO A 259 -3.98 0.64 11.92
C PRO A 259 -2.60 0.04 12.22
N LEU A 260 -2.03 -0.69 11.27
CA LEU A 260 -0.65 -1.18 11.31
C LEU A 260 0.14 -0.49 10.21
N ILE A 261 1.32 0.04 10.55
CA ILE A 261 2.17 0.74 9.59
C ILE A 261 3.44 -0.07 9.38
N VAL A 262 3.63 -0.58 8.17
CA VAL A 262 4.87 -1.24 7.76
C VAL A 262 5.67 -0.26 6.91
N PHE A 263 6.99 -0.25 7.05
CA PHE A 263 7.87 0.63 6.30
C PHE A 263 9.26 -0.01 6.22
N ASN A 264 10.14 0.55 5.40
CA ASN A 264 11.54 0.15 5.38
C ASN A 264 12.44 1.26 5.92
N MET A 265 13.52 0.90 6.59
CA MET A 265 14.43 1.85 7.23
C MET A 265 15.86 1.33 7.20
N LYS A 266 16.85 2.21 7.17
CA LYS A 266 18.26 1.81 7.33
C LYS A 266 18.52 1.41 8.78
N ASP A 267 19.23 0.30 8.93
CA ASP A 267 19.77 -0.18 10.20
C ASP A 267 21.30 -0.19 10.04
N LEU A 268 21.99 0.70 10.77
CA LEU A 268 23.42 0.88 10.62
C LEU A 268 24.23 -0.25 11.27
N GLN A 269 23.67 -0.92 12.28
CA GLN A 269 24.31 -2.08 12.90
C GLN A 269 24.28 -3.29 11.97
N LEU A 270 23.16 -3.52 11.29
CA LEU A 270 23.02 -4.58 10.30
C LEU A 270 23.63 -4.23 8.95
N VAL A 271 23.94 -2.94 8.72
CA VAL A 271 24.39 -2.37 7.43
C VAL A 271 23.42 -2.72 6.29
N LYS A 272 22.12 -2.66 6.59
CA LYS A 272 21.04 -3.10 5.69
C LYS A 272 19.87 -2.13 5.76
N ARG A 273 19.01 -2.18 4.74
CA ARG A 273 17.68 -1.59 4.80
C ARG A 273 16.68 -2.69 5.12
N THR A 274 16.04 -2.63 6.28
CA THR A 274 15.21 -3.70 6.85
C THR A 274 13.74 -3.31 6.87
N MET A 275 12.87 -4.31 7.06
CA MET A 275 11.42 -4.12 7.14
C MET A 275 10.99 -3.95 8.60
N HIS A 276 10.18 -2.94 8.88
CA HIS A 276 9.71 -2.59 10.22
C HIS A 276 8.20 -2.52 10.25
N ILE A 277 7.62 -2.77 11.42
CA ILE A 277 6.22 -2.54 11.71
C ILE A 277 6.08 -1.67 12.95
N TYR A 278 5.23 -0.65 12.85
CA TYR A 278 4.83 0.20 13.95
C TYR A 278 3.33 0.03 14.22
N PHE A 279 3.00 -0.13 15.50
CA PHE A 279 1.65 -0.24 16.04
C PHE A 279 1.30 1.11 16.68
N PRO A 280 0.63 2.05 15.99
CA PRO A 280 0.38 3.38 16.51
C PRO A 280 -0.40 3.35 17.82
N TYR A 281 -1.39 2.47 17.94
CA TYR A 281 -2.22 2.40 19.14
C TYR A 281 -1.49 1.78 20.32
N SER A 282 -0.50 0.91 20.15
CA SER A 282 0.32 0.43 21.28
C SER A 282 1.68 1.15 21.41
N LYS A 283 1.99 2.07 20.49
CA LYS A 283 3.30 2.76 20.35
C LYS A 283 4.48 1.77 20.30
N ARG A 284 4.29 0.60 19.69
CA ARG A 284 5.34 -0.43 19.59
C ARG A 284 5.98 -0.41 18.21
N LEU A 285 7.32 -0.47 18.18
CA LEU A 285 8.10 -0.68 16.96
C LEU A 285 8.73 -2.07 16.99
N LYS A 286 8.66 -2.81 15.88
CA LYS A 286 9.34 -4.10 15.71
C LYS A 286 10.02 -4.19 14.36
N ILE A 287 11.09 -4.97 14.29
CA ILE A 287 11.80 -5.31 13.06
C ILE A 287 11.35 -6.71 12.63
N PHE A 288 10.89 -6.87 11.40
CA PHE A 288 10.53 -8.18 10.88
C PHE A 288 11.77 -8.99 10.53
N LYS A 289 11.87 -10.20 11.08
CA LYS A 289 13.00 -11.11 10.89
C LYS A 289 12.55 -12.40 10.23
N LYS A 290 13.17 -12.76 9.10
CA LYS A 290 12.98 -14.09 8.49
C LYS A 290 13.62 -15.16 9.37
N LYS A 291 12.87 -16.21 9.71
CA LYS A 291 13.31 -17.26 10.65
C LYS A 291 14.53 -18.03 10.16
N ASN A 292 14.50 -18.43 8.89
CA ASN A 292 15.48 -19.33 8.29
C ASN A 292 16.32 -18.65 7.20
N GLU A 293 16.34 -17.31 7.15
CA GLU A 293 17.03 -16.57 6.10
C GLU A 293 17.71 -15.30 6.65
N PRO A 294 18.87 -14.91 6.09
CA PRO A 294 19.47 -13.64 6.43
C PRO A 294 18.59 -12.47 5.92
N TYR A 295 18.75 -11.31 6.54
CA TYR A 295 18.20 -10.07 5.99
C TYR A 295 18.73 -9.83 4.58
N ALA A 296 17.86 -9.41 3.66
CA ALA A 296 18.29 -8.91 2.37
C ALA A 296 19.07 -7.60 2.55
N LYS A 297 19.91 -7.23 1.58
CA LYS A 297 20.59 -5.92 1.61
C LYS A 297 19.58 -4.77 1.64
N ILE A 298 18.49 -4.94 0.89
CA ILE A 298 17.42 -3.95 0.72
C ILE A 298 16.07 -4.66 0.82
N GLU A 299 15.35 -4.44 1.90
CA GLU A 299 13.93 -4.79 2.05
C GLU A 299 13.09 -3.61 1.52
N LYS A 300 12.50 -3.75 0.31
CA LYS A 300 11.65 -2.73 -0.31
C LYS A 300 10.72 -3.37 -1.34
N ASN A 301 9.64 -2.67 -1.71
CA ASN A 301 8.69 -3.07 -2.76
C ASN A 301 7.86 -4.33 -2.45
N TRP A 302 7.70 -4.66 -1.17
CA TRP A 302 6.73 -5.65 -0.70
C TRP A 302 5.33 -5.03 -0.68
N THR A 303 4.30 -5.89 -0.72
CA THR A 303 2.88 -5.49 -0.71
C THR A 303 2.14 -6.23 0.41
N PRO A 304 1.67 -5.56 1.47
CA PRO A 304 1.06 -6.20 2.62
C PRO A 304 -0.41 -6.57 2.37
N PHE A 305 -0.89 -7.63 3.01
CA PHE A 305 -2.31 -8.02 3.03
C PHE A 305 -2.63 -8.88 4.28
N ILE A 306 -3.89 -8.85 4.72
CA ILE A 306 -4.36 -9.66 5.86
C ILE A 306 -5.27 -10.76 5.36
N ASN A 307 -4.93 -12.01 5.72
CA ASN A 307 -5.84 -13.14 5.61
C ASN A 307 -6.69 -13.23 6.89
N ASN A 308 -8.00 -13.01 6.74
CA ASN A 308 -8.96 -13.02 7.86
C ASN A 308 -9.21 -14.42 8.47
N HIS A 309 -8.60 -15.49 7.99
CA HIS A 309 -8.58 -16.79 8.68
C HIS A 309 -7.34 -16.96 9.56
N GLN A 310 -6.26 -16.24 9.27
CA GLN A 310 -5.02 -16.28 10.04
C GLN A 310 -5.06 -15.22 11.13
N ARG A 311 -5.13 -15.66 12.39
CA ARG A 311 -5.09 -14.73 13.54
C ARG A 311 -3.68 -14.17 13.67
N ASN A 312 -3.61 -12.85 13.87
CA ASN A 312 -2.40 -12.13 14.24
C ASN A 312 -1.20 -12.30 13.28
N LYS A 313 -1.49 -12.49 11.99
CA LYS A 313 -0.51 -12.62 10.91
C LYS A 313 -0.67 -11.46 9.93
N LEU A 314 0.44 -11.00 9.39
CA LEU A 314 0.48 -10.10 8.25
C LEU A 314 1.24 -10.77 7.12
N ASN A 315 0.61 -10.84 5.96
CA ASN A 315 1.19 -11.46 4.78
C ASN A 315 1.71 -10.39 3.83
N PHE A 316 2.65 -10.79 2.98
CA PHE A 316 3.25 -9.93 1.98
C PHE A 316 3.40 -10.69 0.68
N ILE A 317 3.03 -10.06 -0.44
CA ILE A 317 3.73 -10.37 -1.69
C ILE A 317 5.14 -9.80 -1.49
N TYR A 318 6.12 -10.69 -1.32
CA TYR A 318 7.51 -10.32 -1.13
C TYR A 318 8.21 -10.03 -2.47
N SER A 319 7.87 -10.81 -3.49
CA SER A 319 8.29 -10.63 -4.89
C SER A 319 7.18 -11.13 -5.81
N ILE A 320 7.00 -10.49 -6.97
CA ILE A 320 6.01 -10.91 -7.98
C ILE A 320 6.61 -11.89 -8.99
N ILE A 321 7.91 -11.77 -9.32
CA ILE A 321 8.58 -12.61 -10.32
C ILE A 321 9.89 -13.19 -9.74
N PRO A 322 9.91 -14.50 -9.41
CA PRO A 322 8.75 -15.36 -9.25
C PRO A 322 7.91 -14.93 -8.03
N LEU A 323 6.67 -15.42 -7.92
CA LEU A 323 5.75 -15.03 -6.85
C LEU A 323 6.17 -15.67 -5.52
N GLU A 324 6.68 -14.85 -4.61
CA GLU A 324 7.06 -15.20 -3.24
C GLU A 324 6.07 -14.57 -2.25
N VAL A 325 5.52 -15.38 -1.34
CA VAL A 325 4.58 -14.93 -0.30
C VAL A 325 5.19 -15.18 1.08
N LEU A 326 5.40 -14.11 1.82
CA LEU A 326 5.95 -14.11 3.17
C LEU A 326 4.81 -13.88 4.17
N THR A 327 4.76 -14.64 5.25
CA THR A 327 3.89 -14.37 6.40
C THR A 327 4.74 -13.97 7.60
N CYS A 328 4.28 -12.99 8.36
CA CYS A 328 4.93 -12.52 9.57
C CYS A 328 3.95 -12.57 10.73
N ASP A 329 4.41 -13.10 11.86
CA ASP A 329 3.72 -13.05 13.14
C ASP A 329 3.81 -11.65 13.76
N LEU A 330 2.69 -11.05 14.16
CA LEU A 330 2.67 -9.68 14.66
C LEU A 330 3.19 -9.54 16.11
N ASP A 331 3.10 -10.62 16.89
CA ASP A 331 3.61 -10.64 18.27
C ASP A 331 5.11 -10.83 18.30
N SER A 332 5.63 -11.82 17.56
CA SER A 332 7.05 -12.14 17.56
C SER A 332 7.86 -11.41 16.48
N ALA A 333 7.20 -10.79 15.49
CA ALA A 333 7.84 -10.22 14.30
C ALA A 333 8.71 -11.23 13.51
N ILE A 334 8.44 -12.54 13.69
CA ILE A 334 9.13 -13.61 12.96
C ILE A 334 8.36 -13.92 11.69
N CYS A 335 9.08 -14.02 10.58
CA CYS A 335 8.54 -14.26 9.26
C CYS A 335 9.00 -15.59 8.66
N GLU A 336 8.10 -16.22 7.91
CA GLU A 336 8.30 -17.48 7.20
C GLU A 336 7.66 -17.38 5.81
N PHE A 337 8.26 -18.01 4.80
CA PHE A 337 7.65 -18.05 3.47
C PHE A 337 6.52 -19.09 3.45
N LEU A 338 5.32 -18.65 3.08
CA LEU A 338 4.22 -19.55 2.72
C LEU A 338 4.45 -20.15 1.33
N GLN A 339 5.13 -19.38 0.47
CA GLN A 339 5.42 -19.75 -0.90
C GLN A 339 6.74 -19.14 -1.33
N LYS A 340 7.70 -19.98 -1.73
CA LYS A 340 9.02 -19.54 -2.20
C LYS A 340 9.57 -20.47 -3.29
N PRO A 341 9.29 -20.18 -4.56
CA PRO A 341 9.88 -20.93 -5.67
C PRO A 341 11.39 -20.65 -5.83
N VAL A 342 12.07 -21.50 -6.60
CA VAL A 342 13.50 -21.33 -6.88
C VAL A 342 13.72 -20.07 -7.71
N LYS A 343 14.55 -19.15 -7.20
CA LYS A 343 14.91 -17.90 -7.86
C LYS A 343 16.36 -17.94 -8.33
N LYS A 344 16.60 -17.76 -9.63
CA LYS A 344 17.95 -17.78 -10.23
C LYS A 344 18.80 -16.59 -9.77
N ASP A 345 18.21 -15.39 -9.73
CA ASP A 345 18.85 -14.18 -9.23
C ASP A 345 18.04 -13.61 -8.05
N TYR A 346 18.58 -13.74 -6.84
CA TYR A 346 17.94 -13.25 -5.62
C TYR A 346 17.69 -11.74 -5.63
N ASN A 347 18.54 -10.97 -6.33
CA ASN A 347 18.44 -9.52 -6.41
C ASN A 347 17.55 -9.03 -7.56
N TYR A 348 17.09 -9.93 -8.44
CA TYR A 348 16.19 -9.55 -9.51
C TYR A 348 14.88 -9.01 -8.93
N VAL A 349 14.53 -7.81 -9.36
CA VAL A 349 13.25 -7.16 -9.05
C VAL A 349 12.55 -6.93 -10.37
N GLY A 350 11.45 -7.67 -10.59
CA GLY A 350 10.62 -7.54 -11.79
C GLY A 350 10.04 -6.13 -11.98
N PRO A 351 9.41 -5.87 -13.14
CA PRO A 351 8.83 -4.57 -13.46
C PRO A 351 7.66 -4.23 -12.51
N LEU A 352 6.81 -5.21 -12.16
CA LEU A 352 5.77 -5.07 -11.15
C LEU A 352 6.32 -5.31 -9.75
N ARG A 353 6.08 -4.37 -8.84
CA ARG A 353 6.56 -4.43 -7.45
C ARG A 353 5.88 -3.41 -6.54
N GLY A 354 5.69 -3.74 -5.27
CA GLY A 354 5.11 -2.84 -4.27
C GLY A 354 3.76 -2.27 -4.73
N GLY A 355 3.52 -0.99 -4.42
CA GLY A 355 2.24 -0.33 -4.71
C GLY A 355 1.35 -0.27 -3.47
N SER A 356 0.04 -0.37 -3.61
CA SER A 356 -0.89 -0.39 -2.48
C SER A 356 -0.77 -1.67 -1.66
N GLN A 357 -1.35 -1.69 -0.45
CA GLN A 357 -1.76 -2.95 0.18
C GLN A 357 -2.80 -3.68 -0.66
N LEU A 358 -3.00 -4.98 -0.41
CA LEU A 358 -4.14 -5.70 -0.97
C LEU A 358 -5.29 -5.75 0.01
N LEU A 359 -6.50 -5.54 -0.50
CA LEU A 359 -7.74 -5.72 0.25
C LEU A 359 -8.52 -6.91 -0.30
N PRO A 360 -9.18 -7.71 0.55
CA PRO A 360 -10.14 -8.69 0.06
C PRO A 360 -11.32 -7.98 -0.61
N ILE A 361 -12.07 -8.70 -1.45
CA ILE A 361 -13.36 -8.20 -1.94
C ILE A 361 -14.27 -7.81 -0.76
N PRO A 362 -15.11 -6.76 -0.90
CA PRO A 362 -15.99 -6.32 0.19
C PRO A 362 -16.81 -7.47 0.77
N LYS A 363 -16.87 -7.57 2.10
CA LYS A 363 -17.44 -8.73 2.81
C LYS A 363 -18.87 -9.09 2.38
N ILE A 364 -19.71 -8.07 2.14
CA ILE A 364 -21.09 -8.30 1.70
C ILE A 364 -21.14 -8.94 0.31
N ALA A 365 -20.28 -8.50 -0.62
CA ALA A 365 -20.18 -9.12 -1.93
C ALA A 365 -19.70 -10.57 -1.82
N ASN A 366 -18.68 -10.84 -1.00
CA ASN A 366 -18.18 -12.20 -0.77
C ASN A 366 -19.28 -13.17 -0.28
N ASN A 367 -20.27 -12.68 0.49
CA ASN A 367 -21.40 -13.50 0.95
C ASN A 367 -22.47 -13.71 -0.13
N LEU A 368 -22.60 -12.78 -1.08
CA LEU A 368 -23.62 -12.80 -2.13
C LEU A 368 -23.14 -13.55 -3.38
N ILE A 369 -21.83 -13.56 -3.64
CA ILE A 369 -21.21 -14.27 -4.75
C ILE A 369 -21.08 -15.76 -4.40
N LYS A 370 -22.13 -16.53 -4.70
CA LYS A 370 -22.19 -17.98 -4.41
C LYS A 370 -21.35 -18.85 -5.35
N SER A 371 -20.84 -18.28 -6.45
CA SER A 371 -20.12 -19.01 -7.51
C SER A 371 -18.61 -19.10 -7.31
N LEU A 372 -18.05 -18.50 -6.25
CA LEU A 372 -16.63 -18.62 -5.97
C LEU A 372 -16.30 -20.02 -5.44
N PRO A 373 -15.18 -20.63 -5.88
CA PRO A 373 -14.70 -21.86 -5.28
C PRO A 373 -14.59 -21.75 -3.76
N SER A 374 -15.09 -22.76 -3.05
CA SER A 374 -15.27 -22.70 -1.59
C SER A 374 -13.99 -22.45 -0.78
N ASN A 375 -12.83 -22.77 -1.34
CA ASN A 375 -11.52 -22.64 -0.74
C ASN A 375 -10.70 -21.46 -1.28
N ARG A 376 -11.32 -20.57 -2.07
CA ARG A 376 -10.67 -19.43 -2.72
C ARG A 376 -10.90 -18.13 -1.97
N GLN A 377 -9.85 -17.32 -1.89
CA GLN A 377 -9.91 -15.92 -1.50
C GLN A 377 -9.25 -15.04 -2.56
N ILE A 378 -9.76 -13.82 -2.69
CA ILE A 378 -9.34 -12.88 -3.73
C ILE A 378 -8.92 -11.59 -3.05
N TYR A 379 -7.73 -11.13 -3.38
CA TYR A 379 -7.17 -9.88 -2.89
C TYR A 379 -6.83 -8.96 -4.06
N ILE A 380 -7.22 -7.70 -3.95
CA ILE A 380 -7.11 -6.70 -4.99
C ILE A 380 -6.17 -5.61 -4.52
N GLY A 381 -5.27 -5.18 -5.39
CA GLY A 381 -4.38 -4.06 -5.14
C GLY A 381 -3.89 -3.42 -6.42
N TRP A 382 -3.14 -2.35 -6.27
CA TRP A 382 -2.50 -1.64 -7.37
C TRP A 382 -0.99 -1.77 -7.21
N ALA A 383 -0.37 -2.58 -8.05
CA ALA A 383 1.08 -2.69 -8.10
C ALA A 383 1.68 -1.45 -8.78
N ARG A 384 2.90 -1.08 -8.39
CA ARG A 384 3.68 -0.12 -9.17
C ARG A 384 4.48 -0.87 -10.21
N ALA A 385 4.19 -0.62 -11.48
CA ALA A 385 5.03 -1.08 -12.57
C ALA A 385 6.12 -0.05 -12.89
N HIS A 386 7.30 -0.54 -13.24
CA HIS A 386 8.44 0.27 -13.65
C HIS A 386 9.01 -0.25 -14.96
N LEU A 387 8.91 0.56 -16.01
CA LEU A 387 9.47 0.26 -17.33
C LEU A 387 10.55 1.28 -17.68
N ASN A 388 11.72 0.78 -18.06
CA ASN A 388 12.82 1.58 -18.59
C ASN A 388 12.58 1.90 -20.07
N LYS A 389 13.07 3.08 -20.53
CA LYS A 389 12.94 3.54 -21.92
C LYS A 389 11.48 3.43 -22.42
N CYS A 390 10.55 3.95 -21.63
CA CYS A 390 9.12 3.83 -21.88
C CYS A 390 8.57 5.16 -22.41
N GLY A 391 8.16 5.17 -23.67
CA GLY A 391 7.65 6.36 -24.35
C GLY A 391 8.78 7.34 -24.63
N CYS A 392 8.70 8.50 -24.01
CA CYS A 392 9.56 9.68 -24.19
C CYS A 392 10.63 9.85 -23.08
N GLY A 393 10.49 9.15 -21.96
CA GLY A 393 11.32 9.33 -20.76
C GLY A 393 12.28 8.16 -20.50
N GLU A 394 13.25 8.40 -19.62
CA GLU A 394 14.22 7.38 -19.17
C GLU A 394 13.53 6.19 -18.50
N SER A 395 12.48 6.47 -17.72
CA SER A 395 11.64 5.47 -17.07
C SER A 395 10.25 6.02 -16.79
N MET A 396 9.25 5.15 -16.86
CA MET A 396 7.88 5.46 -16.50
C MET A 396 7.38 4.49 -15.43
N TYR A 397 6.73 5.04 -14.41
CA TYR A 397 6.07 4.30 -13.36
C TYR A 397 4.58 4.57 -13.41
N ARG A 398 3.78 3.52 -13.45
CA ARG A 398 2.33 3.60 -13.38
C ARG A 398 1.75 2.50 -12.49
N PRO A 399 0.56 2.74 -11.93
CA PRO A 399 -0.28 1.71 -11.35
C PRO A 399 -0.66 0.63 -12.37
N ASN A 400 -0.66 -0.63 -11.92
CA ASN A 400 -1.33 -1.75 -12.58
C ASN A 400 -2.21 -2.44 -11.54
N LEU A 401 -3.49 -2.66 -11.85
CA LEU A 401 -4.36 -3.51 -11.04
C LEU A 401 -3.76 -4.91 -11.00
N ILE A 402 -3.69 -5.47 -9.79
CA ILE A 402 -3.31 -6.86 -9.56
C ILE A 402 -4.38 -7.55 -8.74
N ILE A 403 -4.68 -8.80 -9.11
CA ILE A 403 -5.58 -9.68 -8.37
C ILE A 403 -4.79 -10.91 -7.95
N LEU A 404 -4.55 -11.02 -6.65
CA LEU A 404 -3.93 -12.17 -6.02
C LEU A 404 -5.04 -13.16 -5.63
N ILE A 405 -4.93 -14.38 -6.14
CA ILE A 405 -5.79 -15.50 -5.77
C ILE A 405 -5.06 -16.34 -4.72
N GLN A 406 -5.75 -16.68 -3.65
CA GLN A 406 -5.30 -17.60 -2.62
C GLN A 406 -6.26 -18.79 -2.57
N ASP A 407 -5.76 -19.98 -2.87
CA ASP A 407 -6.51 -21.24 -2.75
C ASP A 407 -6.00 -22.02 -1.54
N TYR A 408 -6.90 -22.56 -0.72
CA TYR A 408 -6.55 -23.35 0.47
C TYR A 408 -6.83 -24.84 0.24
N ASN A 409 -5.85 -25.70 0.50
CA ASN A 409 -6.05 -27.13 0.49
C ASN A 409 -6.26 -27.65 1.92
N HIS A 410 -7.49 -28.06 2.23
CA HIS A 410 -7.86 -28.62 3.53
C HIS A 410 -7.15 -29.94 3.87
N LYS A 411 -6.78 -30.75 2.87
CA LYS A 411 -6.11 -32.05 3.08
C LYS A 411 -4.66 -31.89 3.51
N THR A 412 -3.97 -30.88 2.96
CA THR A 412 -2.55 -30.62 3.25
C THR A 412 -2.34 -29.45 4.21
N ASN A 413 -3.41 -28.73 4.57
CA ASN A 413 -3.36 -27.51 5.39
C ASN A 413 -2.40 -26.47 4.81
N LYS A 414 -2.41 -26.30 3.48
CA LYS A 414 -1.49 -25.42 2.74
C LYS A 414 -2.25 -24.38 1.92
N TYR A 415 -1.70 -23.18 1.85
CA TYR A 415 -2.18 -22.10 1.00
C TYR A 415 -1.34 -22.04 -0.28
N TYR A 416 -1.99 -21.87 -1.42
CA TYR A 416 -1.41 -21.66 -2.73
C TYR A 416 -1.77 -20.27 -3.24
N TYR A 417 -0.80 -19.57 -3.82
CA TYR A 417 -0.99 -18.20 -4.29
C TYR A 417 -0.60 -18.06 -5.75
N LYS A 418 -1.45 -17.37 -6.52
CA LYS A 418 -1.11 -16.96 -7.88
C LYS A 418 -1.58 -15.54 -8.16
N LEU A 419 -0.85 -14.87 -9.04
CA LEU A 419 -1.29 -13.61 -9.60
C LEU A 419 -2.24 -13.95 -10.75
N GLY A 420 -3.55 -13.99 -10.47
CA GLY A 420 -4.54 -14.42 -11.45
C GLY A 420 -4.75 -13.38 -12.56
N TYR A 421 -4.67 -12.09 -12.21
CA TYR A 421 -4.94 -11.00 -13.14
C TYR A 421 -3.99 -9.84 -12.93
N VAL A 422 -3.61 -9.23 -14.06
CA VAL A 422 -2.74 -8.05 -14.10
C VAL A 422 -3.25 -7.10 -15.18
N SER A 423 -3.48 -5.82 -14.86
CA SER A 423 -3.81 -4.81 -15.87
C SER A 423 -2.59 -4.31 -16.63
N GLU A 424 -2.81 -3.64 -17.75
CA GLU A 424 -1.81 -2.69 -18.28
C GLU A 424 -1.67 -1.46 -17.38
N TYR A 425 -0.80 -0.51 -17.77
CA TYR A 425 -0.68 0.79 -17.09
C TYR A 425 -2.05 1.49 -16.99
N PHE A 426 -2.35 1.96 -15.79
CA PHE A 426 -3.55 2.74 -15.50
C PHE A 426 -3.15 3.97 -14.68
N ASP A 427 -3.42 5.16 -15.18
CA ASP A 427 -2.97 6.42 -14.58
C ASP A 427 -4.05 7.18 -13.81
N PHE A 428 -5.31 6.70 -13.84
CA PHE A 428 -6.46 7.36 -13.20
C PHE A 428 -6.76 8.78 -13.73
N ASP A 429 -6.26 9.15 -14.91
CA ASP A 429 -6.17 10.55 -15.35
C ASP A 429 -5.45 11.49 -14.36
N ALA A 430 -4.62 10.93 -13.47
CA ALA A 430 -3.90 11.74 -12.52
C ALA A 430 -2.88 12.63 -13.25
N LYS A 431 -2.73 13.86 -12.78
CA LYS A 431 -1.69 14.76 -13.24
C LYS A 431 -0.34 14.18 -12.79
N VAL A 432 0.54 13.90 -13.75
CA VAL A 432 1.90 13.42 -13.48
C VAL A 432 2.92 14.48 -13.91
N PRO A 433 3.37 15.37 -13.00
CA PRO A 433 4.47 16.28 -13.31
C PRO A 433 5.75 15.49 -13.61
N SER A 434 6.63 16.07 -14.43
CA SER A 434 7.94 15.47 -14.68
C SER A 434 8.78 15.50 -13.41
N TRP A 435 9.60 14.47 -13.22
CA TRP A 435 10.50 14.39 -12.08
C TRP A 435 11.71 15.31 -12.29
N ILE A 436 11.63 16.52 -11.72
CA ILE A 436 12.68 17.54 -11.82
C ILE A 436 13.70 17.35 -10.70
N ILE A 437 14.98 17.21 -11.05
CA ILE A 437 16.09 17.54 -10.16
C ILE A 437 16.29 19.05 -10.25
N PRO A 438 16.04 19.82 -9.19
CA PRO A 438 16.33 21.25 -9.20
C PRO A 438 17.80 21.47 -9.57
N LYS A 439 18.06 22.41 -10.50
CA LYS A 439 19.43 22.82 -10.80
C LYS A 439 19.85 23.85 -9.76
N LEU A 440 21.13 23.82 -9.39
CA LEU A 440 21.75 24.90 -8.65
C LEU A 440 22.51 25.77 -9.64
N ASP A 441 22.40 27.09 -9.53
CA ASP A 441 23.29 28.01 -10.24
C ASP A 441 24.69 28.04 -9.62
N GLU A 442 25.59 28.85 -10.18
CA GLU A 442 26.98 29.00 -9.71
C GLU A 442 27.05 29.52 -8.26
N ASP A 443 26.01 30.22 -7.80
CA ASP A 443 25.88 30.76 -6.45
C ASP A 443 25.17 29.79 -5.49
N GLY A 444 24.80 28.59 -5.96
CA GLY A 444 24.15 27.56 -5.15
C GLY A 444 22.66 27.79 -4.88
N GLN A 445 22.00 28.61 -5.69
CA GLN A 445 20.56 28.88 -5.61
C GLN A 445 19.76 27.96 -6.51
N LEU A 446 18.54 27.61 -6.10
CA LEU A 446 17.64 26.76 -6.89
C LEU A 446 17.15 27.51 -8.12
N MET A 447 17.41 26.92 -9.30
CA MET A 447 16.79 27.35 -10.54
C MET A 447 15.48 26.59 -10.76
N ASP A 448 14.39 27.33 -10.93
CA ASP A 448 13.13 26.77 -11.37
C ASP A 448 13.22 26.42 -12.86
N THR A 449 13.29 25.12 -13.16
CA THR A 449 13.17 24.61 -14.52
C THR A 449 11.76 24.10 -14.73
N GLU A 450 11.04 24.61 -15.74
CA GLU A 450 9.82 23.97 -16.22
C GLU A 450 10.20 22.85 -17.19
N PRO A 451 10.06 21.57 -16.82
CA PRO A 451 10.32 20.47 -17.73
C PRO A 451 9.16 20.39 -18.73
N ARG A 452 9.43 19.88 -19.94
CA ARG A 452 8.32 19.46 -20.79
C ARG A 452 7.67 18.24 -20.16
N GLN A 453 6.35 18.10 -20.32
CA GLN A 453 5.69 16.84 -20.02
C GLN A 453 6.36 15.74 -20.87
N CYS A 454 6.47 14.53 -20.33
CA CYS A 454 7.10 13.42 -21.05
C CYS A 454 8.66 13.52 -21.13
N GLU A 455 9.34 14.09 -20.14
CA GLU A 455 10.81 14.09 -20.06
C GLU A 455 11.32 13.47 -18.74
N GLY A 456 12.50 12.84 -18.79
CA GLY A 456 13.15 12.25 -17.61
C GLY A 456 12.38 11.08 -16.99
N ARG A 457 12.30 11.04 -15.66
CA ARG A 457 11.49 10.03 -14.95
C ARG A 457 10.07 10.53 -14.82
N ASN A 458 9.10 9.68 -15.20
CA ASN A 458 7.69 10.00 -15.09
C ASN A 458 7.04 9.04 -14.09
N VAL A 459 6.81 9.52 -12.87
CA VAL A 459 6.53 8.65 -11.71
C VAL A 459 5.14 8.91 -11.18
N LEU A 460 4.26 7.91 -11.24
CA LEU A 460 2.99 7.87 -10.51
C LEU A 460 2.93 6.57 -9.69
N ILE A 461 2.74 6.71 -8.38
CA ILE A 461 2.76 5.59 -7.44
C ILE A 461 1.38 5.45 -6.80
N PRO A 462 0.74 4.26 -6.88
CA PRO A 462 -0.38 3.93 -6.02
C PRO A 462 0.15 3.61 -4.62
N ASN A 463 -0.13 4.48 -3.66
CA ASN A 463 0.39 4.34 -2.29
C ASN A 463 -0.48 3.40 -1.45
N SER A 464 -1.80 3.53 -1.56
CA SER A 464 -2.75 2.77 -0.73
C SER A 464 -4.16 2.73 -1.33
N ILE A 465 -4.92 1.70 -0.95
CA ILE A 465 -6.38 1.71 -1.09
C ILE A 465 -6.95 2.20 0.24
N ALA A 466 -7.35 3.47 0.31
CA ALA A 466 -7.83 4.10 1.54
C ALA A 466 -9.08 3.40 2.11
N TYR A 467 -9.97 3.01 1.21
CA TYR A 467 -11.18 2.25 1.50
C TYR A 467 -11.64 1.55 0.22
N TRP A 468 -12.42 0.48 0.38
CA TRP A 468 -13.20 -0.11 -0.70
C TRP A 468 -14.46 -0.73 -0.12
N ASP A 469 -15.61 -0.16 -0.46
CA ASP A 469 -16.88 -0.54 0.16
C ASP A 469 -18.06 -0.29 -0.78
N ILE A 470 -19.20 -0.89 -0.48
CA ILE A 470 -20.41 -0.85 -1.30
C ILE A 470 -21.42 0.11 -0.66
N LYS A 471 -21.85 1.12 -1.43
CA LYS A 471 -22.84 2.11 -1.00
C LYS A 471 -24.26 1.54 -1.13
N SER A 472 -24.54 0.86 -2.23
CA SER A 472 -25.85 0.27 -2.51
C SER A 472 -25.72 -0.92 -3.46
N ILE A 473 -26.73 -1.76 -3.49
CA ILE A 473 -26.83 -2.92 -4.40
C ILE A 473 -28.15 -2.83 -5.14
N ARG A 474 -28.12 -2.92 -6.46
CA ARG A 474 -29.32 -3.04 -7.30
C ARG A 474 -29.57 -4.52 -7.61
N LYS A 475 -30.80 -4.96 -7.36
CA LYS A 475 -31.31 -6.29 -7.73
C LYS A 475 -32.60 -6.10 -8.53
N GLY A 476 -32.54 -6.41 -9.82
CA GLY A 476 -33.62 -6.08 -10.75
C GLY A 476 -33.92 -4.57 -10.77
N LYS A 477 -35.15 -4.18 -10.39
CA LYS A 477 -35.56 -2.76 -10.31
C LYS A 477 -35.39 -2.13 -8.93
N LYS A 478 -35.04 -2.91 -7.90
CA LYS A 478 -34.98 -2.43 -6.52
C LYS A 478 -33.54 -2.08 -6.13
N LEU A 479 -33.37 -0.90 -5.54
CA LEU A 479 -32.11 -0.46 -4.94
C LEU A 479 -32.16 -0.72 -3.43
N TYR A 480 -31.07 -1.28 -2.90
CA TYR A 480 -30.90 -1.56 -1.48
C TYR A 480 -29.71 -0.77 -0.96
N ASP A 481 -29.94 0.06 0.05
CA ASP A 481 -28.88 0.75 0.78
C ASP A 481 -28.25 -0.15 1.84
N ARG A 482 -27.11 0.29 2.41
CA ARG A 482 -26.32 -0.45 3.42
C ARG A 482 -27.14 -1.00 4.57
N ALA A 483 -28.13 -0.24 5.06
CA ALA A 483 -29.00 -0.66 6.17
C ALA A 483 -29.83 -1.92 5.83
N ASN A 484 -30.11 -2.14 4.55
CA ASN A 484 -31.03 -3.16 4.05
C ASN A 484 -30.31 -4.31 3.31
N PHE A 485 -28.97 -4.42 3.42
CA PHE A 485 -28.23 -5.50 2.78
C PHE A 485 -28.60 -6.90 3.28
N LYS A 486 -29.10 -7.02 4.52
CA LYS A 486 -29.56 -8.30 5.08
C LYS A 486 -30.73 -8.87 4.28
N ASP A 487 -31.67 -8.03 3.89
CA ASP A 487 -32.86 -8.40 3.12
C ASP A 487 -32.50 -9.02 1.75
N ILE A 488 -31.34 -8.66 1.18
CA ILE A 488 -30.87 -9.23 -0.08
C ILE A 488 -30.40 -10.67 0.13
N ILE A 489 -29.63 -10.92 1.20
CA ILE A 489 -29.07 -12.24 1.52
C ILE A 489 -30.20 -13.27 1.70
N GLU A 490 -31.31 -12.84 2.30
CA GLU A 490 -32.47 -13.69 2.59
C GLU A 490 -33.37 -13.92 1.35
N SER A 491 -33.19 -13.15 0.28
CA SER A 491 -33.99 -13.28 -0.95
C SER A 491 -33.49 -14.41 -1.85
N THR A 492 -34.40 -15.29 -2.29
CA THR A 492 -34.08 -16.52 -3.05
C THR A 492 -34.04 -16.36 -4.58
N ASN A 493 -34.33 -15.18 -5.12
CA ASN A 493 -34.36 -14.97 -6.58
C ASN A 493 -32.95 -14.88 -7.19
N ASN A 494 -32.73 -15.56 -8.33
CA ASN A 494 -31.50 -15.58 -9.13
C ASN A 494 -31.31 -14.34 -10.04
N GLU A 495 -31.83 -13.19 -9.63
CA GLU A 495 -31.62 -11.95 -10.39
C GLU A 495 -30.16 -11.48 -10.30
N GLU A 496 -29.66 -10.91 -11.40
CA GLU A 496 -28.32 -10.33 -11.46
C GLU A 496 -28.19 -9.17 -10.46
N LEU A 497 -27.03 -9.14 -9.78
CA LEU A 497 -26.70 -8.13 -8.79
C LEU A 497 -25.73 -7.12 -9.42
N GLU A 498 -26.08 -5.85 -9.33
CA GLU A 498 -25.16 -4.76 -9.63
C GLU A 498 -24.75 -4.07 -8.33
N PHE A 499 -23.45 -3.95 -8.13
CA PHE A 499 -22.88 -3.32 -6.95
C PHE A 499 -22.49 -1.88 -7.26
N HIS A 500 -22.97 -0.93 -6.46
CA HIS A 500 -22.46 0.45 -6.52
C HIS A 500 -21.32 0.57 -5.49
N ASP A 501 -20.15 0.07 -5.87
CA ASP A 501 -18.94 0.09 -5.06
C ASP A 501 -18.08 1.32 -5.31
N TYR A 502 -17.35 1.75 -4.28
CA TYR A 502 -16.40 2.85 -4.37
C TYR A 502 -15.07 2.46 -3.72
N MET A 503 -13.97 2.74 -4.42
CA MET A 503 -12.60 2.55 -3.94
C MET A 503 -11.85 3.87 -3.96
N GLY A 504 -11.28 4.28 -2.83
CA GLY A 504 -10.36 5.43 -2.77
C GLY A 504 -8.92 4.96 -2.95
N VAL A 505 -8.20 5.50 -3.93
CA VAL A 505 -6.79 5.19 -4.17
C VAL A 505 -5.94 6.43 -3.96
N THR A 506 -5.04 6.38 -2.99
CA THR A 506 -4.10 7.47 -2.74
C THR A 506 -2.89 7.35 -3.66
N LEU A 507 -2.48 8.47 -4.24
CA LEU A 507 -1.44 8.57 -5.24
C LEU A 507 -0.33 9.53 -4.79
N SER A 508 0.86 9.31 -5.34
CA SER A 508 1.93 10.30 -5.33
C SER A 508 2.56 10.38 -6.70
N ALA A 509 2.72 11.61 -7.20
CA ALA A 509 3.42 11.89 -8.43
C ALA A 509 4.76 12.58 -8.16
N ALA A 510 5.78 12.18 -8.94
CA ALA A 510 7.13 12.71 -8.89
C ALA A 510 7.81 12.78 -7.50
N ASP A 511 7.37 11.97 -6.53
CA ASP A 511 7.80 12.01 -5.13
C ASP A 511 7.60 13.39 -4.44
N LYS A 512 6.55 14.13 -4.83
CA LYS A 512 6.33 15.52 -4.39
C LYS A 512 4.95 15.84 -3.81
N ASP A 513 3.97 14.99 -4.05
CA ASP A 513 2.59 15.24 -3.63
C ASP A 513 1.93 14.04 -2.94
N VAL A 514 0.77 14.32 -2.33
CA VAL A 514 -0.22 13.34 -1.91
C VAL A 514 -1.54 13.75 -2.54
N SER A 515 -2.19 12.79 -3.19
CA SER A 515 -3.52 13.00 -3.78
C SER A 515 -4.37 11.76 -3.64
N ILE A 516 -5.65 11.88 -3.94
CA ILE A 516 -6.59 10.78 -4.02
C ILE A 516 -7.47 10.86 -5.26
N VAL A 517 -7.81 9.69 -5.79
CA VAL A 517 -8.88 9.49 -6.77
C VAL A 517 -9.85 8.46 -6.23
N HIS A 518 -11.11 8.53 -6.66
CA HIS A 518 -12.14 7.58 -6.33
C HIS A 518 -12.54 6.80 -7.58
N ILE A 519 -12.68 5.49 -7.44
CA ILE A 519 -13.09 4.59 -8.52
C ILE A 519 -14.46 4.04 -8.16
N ASN A 520 -15.35 3.90 -9.13
CA ASN A 520 -16.58 3.14 -8.98
C ASN A 520 -16.74 2.07 -10.08
N GLY A 521 -17.52 1.04 -9.80
CA GLY A 521 -17.80 -0.07 -10.73
C GLY A 521 -16.71 -1.14 -10.83
N LEU A 522 -15.64 -1.05 -10.01
CA LEU A 522 -14.54 -2.00 -10.05
C LEU A 522 -14.97 -3.40 -9.62
N LEU A 523 -15.90 -3.52 -8.67
CA LEU A 523 -16.40 -4.83 -8.27
C LEU A 523 -17.16 -5.51 -9.42
N ASN A 524 -18.05 -4.79 -10.12
CA ASN A 524 -18.77 -5.34 -11.27
C ASN A 524 -17.81 -5.75 -12.40
N TYR A 525 -16.75 -4.97 -12.64
CA TYR A 525 -15.66 -5.34 -13.55
C TYR A 525 -15.05 -6.69 -13.17
N ILE A 526 -14.67 -6.87 -11.89
CA ILE A 526 -14.03 -8.10 -11.39
C ILE A 526 -14.97 -9.30 -11.54
N LEU A 527 -16.27 -9.13 -11.32
CA LEU A 527 -17.25 -10.21 -11.44
C LEU A 527 -17.45 -10.71 -12.87
N LYS A 528 -17.02 -9.95 -13.88
CA LYS A 528 -17.04 -10.39 -15.29
C LYS A 528 -15.81 -11.20 -15.69
N LEU A 529 -14.82 -11.34 -14.81
CA LEU A 529 -13.65 -12.18 -15.02
C LEU A 529 -14.01 -13.65 -14.79
N SER A 530 -14.58 -14.32 -15.80
CA SER A 530 -15.16 -15.66 -15.69
C SER A 530 -14.21 -16.72 -15.10
N ASP A 531 -12.92 -16.63 -15.41
CA ASP A 531 -11.90 -17.58 -14.93
C ASP A 531 -11.70 -17.56 -13.40
N LEU A 532 -12.19 -16.51 -12.72
CA LEU A 532 -12.14 -16.36 -11.27
C LEU A 532 -13.04 -17.39 -10.56
N PHE A 533 -14.14 -17.75 -11.21
CA PHE A 533 -15.17 -18.66 -10.72
C PHE A 533 -14.97 -20.10 -11.18
N ASP A 534 -13.99 -20.34 -12.05
CA ASP A 534 -13.75 -21.66 -12.60
C ASP A 534 -13.03 -22.56 -11.59
N GLU A 535 -13.64 -23.69 -11.25
CA GLU A 535 -13.10 -24.74 -10.40
C GLU A 535 -11.86 -25.40 -11.02
N GLU A 536 -11.75 -25.46 -12.35
CA GLU A 536 -10.56 -26.00 -13.02
C GLU A 536 -9.31 -25.15 -12.76
N ASN A 537 -9.50 -23.86 -12.44
CA ASN A 537 -8.40 -22.95 -12.14
C ASN A 537 -7.95 -23.04 -10.67
N VAL A 538 -8.51 -23.91 -9.83
CA VAL A 538 -8.09 -24.05 -8.42
C VAL A 538 -6.74 -24.73 -8.31
N ILE A 539 -5.80 -24.12 -7.58
CA ILE A 539 -4.50 -24.73 -7.29
C ILE A 539 -4.54 -25.40 -5.91
N GLU A 540 -4.53 -26.72 -5.91
CA GLU A 540 -4.55 -27.52 -4.69
C GLU A 540 -3.31 -28.41 -4.50
N SER A 541 -2.35 -28.41 -5.43
CA SER A 541 -1.14 -29.22 -5.29
C SER A 541 0.09 -28.55 -5.90
N ASP A 542 1.27 -28.99 -5.46
CA ASP A 542 2.56 -28.49 -5.97
C ASP A 542 2.75 -28.81 -7.47
N ASN A 543 2.10 -29.86 -7.98
CA ASN A 543 2.17 -30.23 -9.40
C ASN A 543 1.40 -29.27 -10.32
N LEU A 544 0.40 -28.57 -9.80
CA LEU A 544 -0.39 -27.57 -10.53
C LEU A 544 0.12 -26.15 -10.30
N PHE A 545 1.08 -26.01 -9.41
CA PHE A 545 1.60 -24.74 -8.95
C PHE A 545 2.78 -24.30 -9.83
N GLN A 546 2.70 -23.06 -10.36
CA GLN A 546 3.75 -22.46 -11.22
C GLN A 546 4.18 -23.34 -12.40
N LEU A 547 3.21 -23.94 -13.09
CA LEU A 547 3.44 -24.58 -14.39
C LEU A 547 4.13 -23.62 -15.36
N GLU A 548 4.91 -24.14 -16.29
CA GLU A 548 5.56 -23.34 -17.32
C GLU A 548 4.55 -22.41 -18.02
N GLY A 549 4.82 -21.10 -18.03
CA GLY A 549 3.92 -20.09 -18.56
C GLY A 549 2.97 -19.45 -17.55
N TYR A 550 3.02 -19.80 -16.26
CA TYR A 550 2.17 -19.18 -15.22
C TYR A 550 2.28 -17.65 -15.18
N GLU A 551 3.39 -17.08 -15.65
CA GLU A 551 3.67 -15.65 -15.69
C GLU A 551 3.21 -14.95 -17.00
N LEU A 552 2.57 -15.66 -17.92
CA LEU A 552 2.17 -15.13 -19.23
C LEU A 552 1.26 -13.91 -19.12
N ASN A 553 0.31 -13.91 -18.19
CA ASN A 553 -0.56 -12.75 -17.96
C ASN A 553 0.22 -11.48 -17.58
N ASN A 554 1.24 -11.63 -16.74
CA ASN A 554 2.16 -10.55 -16.37
C ASN A 554 2.98 -10.08 -17.58
N LYS A 555 3.53 -11.01 -18.39
CA LYS A 555 4.24 -10.65 -19.63
C LYS A 555 3.34 -9.84 -20.58
N CYS A 556 2.11 -10.31 -20.80
CA CYS A 556 1.13 -9.62 -21.64
C CYS A 556 0.78 -8.22 -21.10
N ALA A 557 0.59 -8.09 -19.78
CA ALA A 557 0.38 -6.80 -19.13
C ALA A 557 1.56 -5.84 -19.34
N MET A 558 2.81 -6.33 -19.28
CA MET A 558 3.99 -5.52 -19.52
C MET A 558 4.14 -5.11 -20.99
N ILE A 559 3.77 -5.97 -21.94
CA ILE A 559 3.72 -5.61 -23.37
C ILE A 559 2.71 -4.49 -23.60
N ALA A 560 1.49 -4.66 -23.08
CA ALA A 560 0.43 -3.68 -23.21
C ALA A 560 0.78 -2.33 -22.55
N SER A 561 1.47 -2.37 -21.40
CA SER A 561 2.01 -1.20 -20.73
C SER A 561 3.06 -0.45 -21.58
N LYS A 562 3.87 -1.14 -22.39
CA LYS A 562 4.79 -0.49 -23.34
C LYS A 562 4.04 0.20 -24.48
N GLU A 563 2.93 -0.37 -24.95
CA GLU A 563 2.07 0.27 -25.95
C GLU A 563 1.37 1.51 -25.39
N TYR A 564 0.93 1.47 -24.13
CA TYR A 564 0.48 2.67 -23.42
C TYR A 564 1.57 3.75 -23.44
N CYS A 565 2.83 3.41 -23.12
CA CYS A 565 3.91 4.40 -23.11
C CYS A 565 4.15 5.06 -24.48
N LYS A 566 4.06 4.29 -25.57
CA LYS A 566 4.16 4.84 -26.93
C LYS A 566 3.01 5.82 -27.21
N SER A 567 1.79 5.43 -26.87
CA SER A 567 0.60 6.26 -27.04
C SER A 567 0.68 7.55 -26.22
N TYR A 568 1.14 7.45 -24.97
CA TYR A 568 1.40 8.58 -24.10
C TYR A 568 2.42 9.55 -24.73
N ALA A 569 3.53 9.05 -25.29
CA ALA A 569 4.53 9.88 -25.94
C ALA A 569 3.99 10.62 -27.19
N LEU A 570 3.21 9.92 -28.04
CA LEU A 570 2.57 10.52 -29.21
C LEU A 570 1.62 11.66 -28.82
N ASN A 571 0.79 11.43 -27.80
CA ASN A 571 -0.17 12.43 -27.30
C ASN A 571 0.51 13.67 -26.69
N HIS A 572 1.79 13.56 -26.32
CA HIS A 572 2.59 14.66 -25.79
C HIS A 572 3.60 15.21 -26.83
N GLY A 573 3.35 14.98 -28.12
CA GLY A 573 4.07 15.64 -29.22
C GLY A 573 5.40 15.00 -29.63
N VAL A 574 5.70 13.77 -29.18
CA VAL A 574 6.88 13.04 -29.65
C VAL A 574 6.61 12.40 -31.01
N VAL A 575 7.43 12.70 -32.01
CA VAL A 575 7.40 12.05 -33.33
C VAL A 575 8.47 10.94 -33.34
N PHE A 576 8.04 9.68 -33.35
CA PHE A 576 8.97 8.57 -33.58
C PHE A 576 9.42 8.60 -35.04
N GLY A 577 10.73 8.73 -35.29
CA GLY A 577 11.30 8.50 -36.61
C GLY A 577 11.01 7.06 -37.04
N LYS A 578 10.82 6.81 -38.34
CA LYS A 578 10.79 5.43 -38.86
C LYS A 578 12.08 4.75 -38.44
N ASP A 579 11.99 3.72 -37.62
CA ASP A 579 13.11 2.84 -37.32
C ASP A 579 13.66 2.31 -38.65
N ASN A 580 14.89 2.70 -38.98
CA ASN A 580 15.68 1.99 -39.98
C ASN A 580 15.98 0.62 -39.37
N GLY A 581 15.27 -0.39 -39.85
CA GLY A 581 15.45 -1.77 -39.41
C GLY A 581 16.91 -2.19 -39.45
N ASN A 582 17.39 -2.69 -38.32
CA ASN A 582 18.52 -3.62 -38.19
C ASN A 582 18.33 -4.43 -36.91
#